data_AF-A0A2V9LRF6-F1
#
_entry.id   AF-A0A2V9LRF6-F1
#
_cell.length_a   1.000
_cell.length_b   1.000
_cell.length_c   1.000
_cell.angle_alpha   90.00
_cell.angle_beta   90.00
_cell.angle_gamma   90.00
#
_symmetry.space_group_name_H-M   'P 1'
#
loop_
_entity.id
_entity.type
_entity.pdbx_description
1 polymer ?
#
loop_
_entity_poly.entity_id
_entity_poly.type
_entity_poly.pdbx_seq_one_letter_code
_entity_poly.pdbx_strand_id
1 'polypeptide(L)'
;MLAMLAVWNPADTQTFAQGQATAPAAKTSKPAPKTAPVKATKKPAKATKAKVPEISAREKVIPVTAGLRDPFKKPEPPKVGPEGRIDTEPRPPGPRGLAVGEMLLEGIVREEVSKTMIAVVTGPERRAFFLRVNDPVYHATVSRITTDAVYFTETYKDPAGHETTREVLKKMPATGEKP
;
A
#
# COMPACT_ATOMS: atom_id res chain seq x y z
N MET A 1 -52.30 47.48 -0.01
CA MET A 1 -52.04 46.02 -0.01
C MET A 1 -50.58 45.82 -0.42
N LEU A 2 -49.62 46.09 0.47
CA LEU A 2 -49.08 45.24 1.54
C LEU A 2 -48.52 43.89 1.04
N ALA A 3 -47.19 43.79 1.08
CA ALA A 3 -46.35 42.69 0.66
C ALA A 3 -46.45 41.47 1.57
N MET A 4 -46.27 40.26 1.01
CA MET A 4 -45.95 39.05 1.78
C MET A 4 -44.55 38.54 1.39
N LEU A 5 -43.59 38.83 2.25
CA LEU A 5 -42.31 38.14 2.34
C LEU A 5 -42.53 36.84 3.13
N ALA A 6 -42.29 35.70 2.49
CA ALA A 6 -42.24 34.41 3.16
C ALA A 6 -40.88 34.25 3.86
N VAL A 7 -40.87 34.39 5.19
CA VAL A 7 -39.73 34.09 6.06
C VAL A 7 -39.87 32.64 6.52
N TRP A 8 -38.93 31.79 6.12
CA TRP A 8 -38.78 30.42 6.60
C TRP A 8 -37.82 30.43 7.80
N ASN A 9 -38.31 29.96 8.95
CA ASN A 9 -37.58 29.88 10.21
C ASN A 9 -37.33 28.39 10.55
N PRO A 10 -36.09 27.94 10.77
CA PRO A 10 -35.84 26.65 11.41
C PRO A 10 -35.28 26.86 12.82
N ALA A 11 -36.12 26.64 13.83
CA ALA A 11 -35.69 26.50 15.22
C ALA A 11 -36.41 25.30 15.82
N ASP A 12 -35.72 24.17 15.91
CA ASP A 12 -36.05 23.11 16.86
C ASP A 12 -34.75 22.42 17.30
N THR A 13 -34.33 22.82 18.50
CA THR A 13 -33.37 22.11 19.35
C THR A 13 -34.15 21.15 20.21
N GLN A 14 -33.87 19.84 20.19
CA GLN A 14 -34.13 18.99 21.37
C GLN A 14 -33.03 17.94 21.61
N THR A 15 -32.40 18.13 22.76
CA THR A 15 -31.50 17.27 23.53
C THR A 15 -32.29 16.19 24.26
N PHE A 16 -31.78 14.94 24.28
CA PHE A 16 -32.09 13.90 25.27
C PHE A 16 -30.79 13.12 25.53
N ALA A 17 -30.09 13.32 26.66
CA ALA A 17 -30.32 12.84 28.03
C ALA A 17 -29.94 11.36 28.26
N GLN A 18 -28.99 11.19 29.19
CA GLN A 18 -28.33 9.96 29.65
C GLN A 18 -29.27 8.89 30.24
N GLY A 19 -28.86 7.63 30.14
CA GLY A 19 -29.43 6.49 30.87
C GLY A 19 -28.35 5.52 31.34
N GLN A 20 -28.31 5.28 32.64
CA GLN A 20 -27.28 4.62 33.43
C GLN A 20 -27.23 3.08 33.32
N ALA A 21 -26.08 2.58 33.78
CA ALA A 21 -25.66 1.21 34.07
C ALA A 21 -26.66 0.32 34.82
N THR A 22 -26.58 -0.99 34.57
CA THR A 22 -26.82 -2.05 35.57
C THR A 22 -25.93 -3.27 35.28
N ALA A 23 -25.12 -3.64 36.28
CA ALA A 23 -24.61 -5.00 36.52
C ALA A 23 -25.05 -5.35 37.96
N PRO A 24 -25.42 -6.60 38.26
CA PRO A 24 -24.60 -7.33 39.25
C PRO A 24 -24.61 -8.87 39.16
N ALA A 25 -23.49 -9.46 39.64
CA ALA A 25 -23.35 -10.74 40.36
C ALA A 25 -23.60 -12.05 39.54
N ALA A 26 -22.96 -13.21 39.76
CA ALA A 26 -22.08 -13.70 40.83
C ALA A 26 -21.43 -15.06 40.43
N LYS A 27 -20.43 -15.51 41.22
CA LYS A 27 -20.05 -16.92 41.54
C LYS A 27 -19.21 -17.70 40.50
N THR A 28 -17.89 -17.80 40.69
CA THR A 28 -17.15 -18.86 41.45
C THR A 28 -17.37 -20.30 40.97
N SER A 29 -16.33 -20.93 40.42
CA SER A 29 -15.86 -22.24 40.91
C SER A 29 -14.47 -22.58 40.36
N LYS A 30 -13.52 -22.69 41.28
CA LYS A 30 -12.26 -23.42 41.16
C LYS A 30 -12.44 -24.72 41.95
N PRO A 31 -11.91 -25.85 41.46
CA PRO A 31 -11.29 -26.79 42.39
C PRO A 31 -9.89 -27.19 41.92
N ALA A 32 -8.95 -27.17 42.87
CA ALA A 32 -7.70 -27.92 42.82
C ALA A 32 -7.84 -29.13 43.78
N PRO A 33 -6.77 -29.86 44.15
CA PRO A 33 -5.97 -30.83 43.37
C PRO A 33 -5.94 -32.21 44.09
N LYS A 34 -5.51 -33.30 43.43
CA LYS A 34 -5.06 -34.53 44.13
C LYS A 34 -3.87 -35.20 43.41
N THR A 35 -2.74 -35.22 44.14
CA THR A 35 -1.81 -36.35 44.44
C THR A 35 -2.01 -37.66 43.63
N ALA A 36 -1.00 -38.46 43.27
CA ALA A 36 0.37 -38.69 43.72
C ALA A 36 1.04 -39.72 42.74
N PRO A 37 2.36 -39.99 42.86
CA PRO A 37 3.20 -40.58 41.81
C PRO A 37 3.27 -42.12 41.85
N VAL A 38 3.56 -42.76 40.72
CA VAL A 38 3.91 -44.19 40.68
C VAL A 38 5.22 -44.42 39.93
N LYS A 39 6.25 -44.60 40.77
CA LYS A 39 7.39 -45.54 40.68
C LYS A 39 7.84 -46.07 39.31
N ALA A 40 9.12 -45.79 39.06
CA ALA A 40 10.04 -46.62 38.30
C ALA A 40 10.10 -48.08 38.79
N THR A 41 10.36 -49.03 37.88
CA THR A 41 11.36 -50.10 38.06
C THR A 41 11.55 -50.95 36.78
N LYS A 42 12.83 -51.08 36.38
CA LYS A 42 13.59 -52.28 35.90
C LYS A 42 12.94 -53.16 34.79
N LYS A 43 13.64 -53.68 33.78
CA LYS A 43 15.02 -54.18 33.60
C LYS A 43 15.22 -54.43 32.08
N PRO A 44 16.47 -54.61 31.59
CA PRO A 44 16.81 -54.60 30.17
C PRO A 44 16.68 -56.00 29.55
N ALA A 45 16.33 -56.05 28.26
CA ALA A 45 16.42 -57.27 27.46
C ALA A 45 17.04 -56.96 26.09
N LYS A 46 18.34 -57.27 26.03
CA LYS A 46 18.97 -58.05 24.96
C LYS A 46 18.95 -57.44 23.55
N ALA A 47 20.11 -56.89 23.19
CA ALA A 47 20.56 -56.60 21.84
C ALA A 47 20.32 -57.80 20.91
N THR A 48 19.47 -57.58 19.90
CA THR A 48 19.44 -58.36 18.67
C THR A 48 20.04 -57.49 17.58
N LYS A 49 21.04 -58.05 16.89
CA LYS A 49 21.89 -57.38 15.91
C LYS A 49 21.03 -56.81 14.77
N ALA A 50 21.03 -55.50 14.61
CA ALA A 50 20.46 -54.84 13.44
C ALA A 50 21.37 -55.11 12.23
N LYS A 51 20.82 -55.79 11.23
CA LYS A 51 21.39 -55.94 9.90
C LYS A 51 21.37 -54.57 9.24
N VAL A 52 22.54 -54.04 8.89
CA VAL A 52 22.70 -52.79 8.15
C VAL A 52 22.06 -52.98 6.76
N PRO A 53 21.02 -52.21 6.37
CA PRO A 53 20.60 -52.15 4.98
C PRO A 53 21.58 -51.22 4.23
N GLU A 54 22.22 -51.78 3.23
CA GLU A 54 23.09 -51.11 2.27
C GLU A 54 22.24 -50.13 1.44
N ILE A 55 22.45 -48.83 1.62
CA ILE A 55 21.70 -47.78 0.92
C ILE A 55 22.22 -47.71 -0.51
N SER A 56 21.39 -48.14 -1.46
CA SER A 56 21.64 -48.07 -2.89
C SER A 56 21.88 -46.63 -3.36
N ALA A 57 22.97 -46.44 -4.09
CA ALA A 57 23.39 -45.17 -4.65
C ALA A 57 22.43 -44.69 -5.75
N ARG A 58 21.64 -43.65 -5.45
CA ARG A 58 21.31 -42.46 -6.26
C ARG A 58 19.98 -41.87 -5.80
N GLU A 59 19.94 -41.38 -4.58
CA GLU A 59 19.00 -40.33 -4.23
C GLU A 59 19.83 -39.09 -3.96
N LYS A 60 19.55 -38.02 -4.72
CA LYS A 60 20.25 -36.74 -4.58
C LYS A 60 19.84 -36.22 -3.21
N VAL A 61 20.65 -36.46 -2.18
CA VAL A 61 20.42 -35.98 -0.81
C VAL A 61 20.45 -34.46 -0.89
N ILE A 62 19.27 -33.86 -0.98
CA ILE A 62 19.11 -32.43 -0.81
C ILE A 62 19.38 -32.19 0.67
N PRO A 63 20.45 -31.46 1.05
CA PRO A 63 20.68 -31.19 2.46
C PRO A 63 19.46 -30.46 3.01
N VAL A 64 19.03 -30.82 4.23
CA VAL A 64 17.87 -30.23 4.93
C VAL A 64 18.01 -28.69 5.11
N THR A 65 19.18 -28.14 4.80
CA THR A 65 19.49 -26.70 4.78
C THR A 65 19.20 -26.01 3.44
N ALA A 66 18.81 -26.73 2.40
CA ALA A 66 18.45 -26.14 1.11
C ALA A 66 17.17 -25.29 1.25
N GLY A 67 17.35 -23.98 1.41
CA GLY A 67 16.27 -23.02 1.60
C GLY A 67 16.33 -22.22 2.91
N LEU A 68 17.23 -22.56 3.85
CA LEU A 68 17.50 -21.73 5.02
C LEU A 68 18.30 -20.50 4.58
N ARG A 69 17.70 -19.31 4.71
CA ARG A 69 18.41 -18.04 4.51
C ARG A 69 19.53 -17.95 5.53
N ASP A 70 20.75 -17.80 5.05
CA ASP A 70 21.95 -17.66 5.87
C ASP A 70 21.82 -16.42 6.78
N PRO A 71 21.86 -16.58 8.12
CA PRO A 71 21.67 -15.49 9.06
C PRO A 71 22.76 -14.41 8.98
N PHE A 72 23.89 -14.69 8.32
CA PHE A 72 24.99 -13.74 8.12
C PHE A 72 25.00 -13.13 6.71
N LYS A 73 24.15 -13.62 5.79
CA LYS A 73 23.93 -12.94 4.51
C LYS A 73 23.03 -11.75 4.74
N LYS A 74 23.59 -10.57 4.49
CA LYS A 74 22.80 -9.34 4.43
C LYS A 74 21.68 -9.52 3.38
N PRO A 75 20.44 -9.10 3.68
CA PRO A 75 19.37 -9.16 2.70
C PRO A 75 19.75 -8.36 1.46
N GLU A 76 19.24 -8.78 0.31
CA GLU A 76 19.41 -8.02 -0.93
C GLU A 76 18.86 -6.60 -0.72
N PRO A 77 19.57 -5.56 -1.18
CA PRO A 77 19.06 -4.20 -1.10
C PRO A 77 17.74 -4.11 -1.88
N PRO A 78 16.77 -3.30 -1.41
CA PRO A 78 15.53 -3.10 -2.14
C PRO A 78 15.83 -2.62 -3.56
N LYS A 79 15.11 -3.15 -4.54
CA LYS A 79 15.27 -2.73 -5.94
C LYS A 79 14.81 -1.28 -6.06
N VAL A 80 15.78 -0.43 -6.37
CA VAL A 80 15.55 0.99 -6.63
C VAL A 80 15.32 1.15 -8.13
N GLY A 81 14.16 1.67 -8.53
CA GLY A 81 13.82 1.99 -9.91
C GLY A 81 14.66 3.15 -10.46
N PRO A 82 14.54 3.46 -11.77
CA PRO A 82 15.36 4.46 -12.47
C PRO A 82 15.29 5.87 -11.86
N GLU A 83 14.23 6.17 -11.11
CA GLU A 83 14.03 7.45 -10.41
C GLU A 83 14.56 7.42 -8.96
N GLY A 84 15.30 6.40 -8.53
CA GLY A 84 15.73 6.31 -7.12
C GLY A 84 14.63 5.79 -6.17
N ARG A 85 13.51 5.28 -6.71
CA ARG A 85 12.34 4.88 -5.91
C ARG A 85 12.24 3.37 -5.67
N ILE A 86 11.84 3.01 -4.45
CA ILE A 86 11.55 1.63 -4.05
C ILE A 86 10.12 1.29 -4.49
N ASP A 87 9.92 0.77 -5.71
CA ASP A 87 8.60 0.42 -6.25
C ASP A 87 8.11 -0.95 -5.72
N THR A 88 8.12 -1.15 -4.40
CA THR A 88 7.69 -2.43 -3.79
C THR A 88 6.18 -2.48 -3.51
N GLU A 89 5.51 -1.33 -3.51
CA GLU A 89 4.07 -1.25 -3.23
C GLU A 89 3.22 -1.43 -4.50
N PRO A 90 2.16 -2.25 -4.46
CA PRO A 90 1.21 -2.36 -5.56
C PRO A 90 0.61 -0.98 -5.89
N ARG A 91 0.74 -0.54 -7.14
CA ARG A 91 0.22 0.77 -7.56
C ARG A 91 -1.31 0.77 -7.56
N PRO A 92 -1.96 1.82 -7.02
CA PRO A 92 -3.41 1.93 -7.09
C PRO A 92 -3.87 2.08 -8.55
N PRO A 93 -5.09 1.63 -8.90
CA PRO A 93 -5.61 1.79 -10.25
C PRO A 93 -5.91 3.26 -10.57
N GLY A 94 -5.96 3.58 -11.86
CA GLY A 94 -6.32 4.91 -12.35
C GLY A 94 -5.17 5.92 -12.31
N PRO A 95 -5.46 7.23 -12.33
CA PRO A 95 -4.43 8.28 -12.40
C PRO A 95 -3.53 8.31 -11.15
N ARG A 96 -4.00 7.81 -10.01
CA ARG A 96 -3.23 7.76 -8.75
C ARG A 96 -2.04 6.80 -8.79
N GLY A 97 -2.06 5.81 -9.69
CA GLY A 97 -0.96 4.88 -9.90
C GLY A 97 -0.01 5.29 -11.02
N LEU A 98 -0.26 6.43 -11.67
CA LEU A 98 0.54 6.89 -12.80
C LEU A 98 1.74 7.71 -12.32
N ALA A 99 2.95 7.21 -12.54
CA ALA A 99 4.17 7.93 -12.18
C ALA A 99 4.46 9.07 -13.17
N VAL A 100 4.86 10.25 -12.68
CA VAL A 100 5.22 11.41 -13.51
C VAL A 100 6.35 11.08 -14.49
N GLY A 101 7.32 10.26 -14.09
CA GLY A 101 8.40 9.80 -14.98
C GLY A 101 7.92 8.96 -16.18
N GLU A 102 6.91 8.11 -15.96
CA GLU A 102 6.44 7.12 -16.97
C GLU A 102 5.34 7.68 -17.89
N MET A 103 4.69 8.78 -17.52
CA MET A 103 3.62 9.35 -18.32
C MET A 103 4.13 10.24 -19.46
N LEU A 104 3.40 10.20 -20.56
CA LEU A 104 3.57 11.05 -21.73
C LEU A 104 2.40 12.05 -21.83
N LEU A 105 2.71 13.32 -22.04
CA LEU A 105 1.70 14.36 -22.26
C LEU A 105 1.29 14.33 -23.73
N GLU A 106 0.04 14.00 -24.02
CA GLU A 106 -0.49 13.95 -25.39
C GLU A 106 -1.06 15.30 -25.82
N GLY A 107 -1.76 15.97 -24.90
CA GLY A 107 -2.46 17.20 -25.23
C GLY A 107 -3.03 17.93 -24.02
N ILE A 108 -3.47 19.16 -24.25
CA ILE A 108 -4.13 19.98 -23.25
C ILE A 108 -5.40 20.56 -23.88
N VAL A 109 -6.53 20.40 -23.21
CA VAL A 109 -7.86 20.82 -23.66
C VAL A 109 -8.40 21.90 -22.74
N ARG A 110 -9.01 22.92 -23.33
CA ARG A 110 -9.78 23.94 -22.61
C ARG A 110 -11.25 23.54 -22.59
N GLU A 111 -11.83 23.38 -21.41
CA GLU A 111 -13.27 23.28 -21.27
C GLU A 111 -13.87 24.69 -21.38
N GLU A 112 -14.71 24.93 -22.39
CA GLU A 112 -15.26 26.27 -22.66
C GLU A 112 -16.22 26.75 -21.57
N VAL A 113 -17.01 25.84 -21.01
CA VAL A 113 -18.07 26.14 -20.03
C VAL A 113 -17.47 26.54 -18.68
N SER A 114 -16.49 25.78 -18.18
CA SER A 114 -15.87 26.00 -16.87
C SER A 114 -14.58 26.83 -16.94
N LYS A 115 -14.07 27.10 -18.16
CA LYS A 115 -12.75 27.68 -18.44
C LYS A 115 -11.57 26.89 -17.82
N THR A 116 -11.79 25.64 -17.43
CA THR A 116 -10.79 24.78 -16.78
C THR A 116 -9.89 24.13 -17.82
N MET A 117 -8.60 23.99 -17.51
CA MET A 117 -7.64 23.22 -18.32
C MET A 117 -7.67 21.76 -17.92
N ILE A 118 -7.63 20.88 -18.91
CA ILE A 118 -7.58 19.43 -18.73
C ILE A 118 -6.37 18.91 -19.52
N ALA A 119 -5.46 18.23 -18.84
CA ALA A 119 -4.33 17.58 -19.49
C ALA A 119 -4.72 16.14 -19.87
N VAL A 120 -4.38 15.73 -21.08
CA VAL A 120 -4.54 14.37 -21.58
C VAL A 120 -3.16 13.71 -21.54
N VAL A 121 -3.01 12.69 -20.71
CA VAL A 121 -1.75 11.97 -20.53
C VAL A 121 -1.93 10.48 -20.82
N THR A 122 -0.89 9.85 -21.37
CA THR A 122 -0.85 8.41 -21.62
C THR A 122 0.14 7.75 -20.68
N GLY A 123 -0.28 6.66 -20.03
CA GLY A 123 0.61 5.85 -19.19
C GLY A 123 1.33 4.72 -19.95
N PRO A 124 2.16 3.92 -19.26
CA PRO A 124 2.88 2.80 -19.88
C PRO A 124 1.94 1.74 -20.47
N GLU A 125 0.73 1.61 -19.92
CA GLU A 125 -0.33 0.71 -20.42
C GLU A 125 -1.08 1.27 -21.64
N ARG A 126 -0.61 2.38 -22.25
CA ARG A 126 -1.26 3.08 -23.36
C ARG A 126 -2.70 3.51 -23.09
N ARG A 127 -3.05 3.66 -21.81
CA ARG A 127 -4.34 4.18 -21.36
C ARG A 127 -4.23 5.68 -21.18
N ALA A 128 -5.17 6.41 -21.76
CA ALA A 128 -5.30 7.85 -21.59
C ALA A 128 -6.00 8.18 -20.26
N PHE A 129 -5.49 9.20 -19.58
CA PHE A 129 -6.06 9.78 -18.36
C PHE A 129 -6.24 11.28 -18.53
N PHE A 130 -7.30 11.80 -17.91
CA PHE A 130 -7.58 13.23 -17.87
C PHE A 130 -7.19 13.75 -16.49
N LEU A 131 -6.28 14.71 -16.47
CA LEU A 131 -5.82 15.35 -15.25
C LEU A 131 -6.30 16.80 -15.17
N ARG A 132 -6.73 17.19 -13.99
CA ARG A 132 -7.11 18.55 -13.62
C ARG A 132 -6.14 19.10 -12.58
N VAL A 133 -6.25 20.40 -12.31
CA VAL A 133 -5.52 21.03 -11.21
C VAL A 133 -5.91 20.36 -9.88
N ASN A 134 -4.91 20.08 -9.05
CA ASN A 134 -5.01 19.35 -7.78
C ASN A 134 -5.36 17.86 -7.88
N ASP A 135 -5.38 17.26 -9.08
CA ASP A 135 -5.57 15.82 -9.18
C ASP A 135 -4.35 15.07 -8.61
N PRO A 136 -4.56 14.05 -7.76
CA PRO A 136 -3.49 13.24 -7.22
C PRO A 136 -3.01 12.22 -8.25
N VAL A 137 -1.71 12.20 -8.43
CA VAL A 137 -0.97 11.27 -9.28
C VAL A 137 0.02 10.50 -8.40
N TYR A 138 0.75 9.53 -8.95
CA TYR A 138 1.60 8.69 -8.10
C TYR A 138 2.78 9.49 -7.54
N HIS A 139 2.77 9.69 -6.22
CA HIS A 139 3.73 10.52 -5.47
C HIS A 139 3.79 11.98 -5.93
N ALA A 140 2.78 12.47 -6.62
CA ALA A 140 2.74 13.85 -7.08
C ALA A 140 1.31 14.39 -7.14
N THR A 141 1.19 15.71 -7.15
CA THR A 141 -0.09 16.40 -7.40
C THR A 141 0.08 17.40 -8.53
N VAL A 142 -0.96 17.58 -9.34
CA VAL A 142 -0.95 18.57 -10.41
C VAL A 142 -1.07 19.97 -9.80
N SER A 143 0.00 20.76 -9.91
CA SER A 143 0.04 22.12 -9.37
C SER A 143 -0.71 23.10 -10.27
N ARG A 144 -0.40 23.09 -11.58
CA ARG A 144 -1.04 23.94 -12.58
C ARG A 144 -0.89 23.36 -13.98
N ILE A 145 -1.83 23.74 -14.85
CA ILE A 145 -1.84 23.36 -16.26
C ILE A 145 -1.80 24.65 -17.09
N THR A 146 -0.82 24.78 -17.99
CA THR A 146 -0.72 25.86 -18.97
C THR A 146 -1.15 25.36 -20.36
N THR A 147 -1.05 26.18 -21.39
CA THR A 147 -1.42 25.79 -22.77
C THR A 147 -0.48 24.76 -23.39
N ASP A 148 0.76 24.71 -22.91
CA ASP A 148 1.89 23.99 -23.50
C ASP A 148 2.53 22.98 -22.54
N ALA A 149 2.24 23.08 -21.24
CA ALA A 149 2.90 22.26 -20.23
C ALA A 149 2.03 22.00 -18.99
N VAL A 150 2.42 20.97 -18.23
CA VAL A 150 1.83 20.60 -16.95
C VAL A 150 2.91 20.61 -15.88
N TYR A 151 2.61 21.26 -14.76
CA TYR A 151 3.50 21.36 -13.61
C TYR A 151 3.00 20.42 -12.52
N PHE A 152 3.91 19.58 -12.03
CA PHE A 152 3.65 18.62 -10.98
C PHE A 152 4.48 18.95 -9.75
N THR A 153 3.88 18.82 -8.59
CA THR A 153 4.58 18.86 -7.31
C THR A 153 4.79 17.41 -6.88
N GLU A 154 6.00 16.90 -7.05
CA GLU A 154 6.37 15.50 -6.75
C GLU A 154 7.05 15.40 -5.39
N THR A 155 6.63 14.45 -4.57
CA THR A 155 7.26 14.07 -3.31
C THR A 155 8.20 12.89 -3.56
N TYR A 156 9.48 13.10 -3.32
CA TYR A 156 10.54 12.10 -3.45
C TYR A 156 11.03 11.66 -2.07
N LYS A 157 11.26 10.36 -1.90
CA LYS A 157 11.85 9.78 -0.68
C LYS A 157 13.33 9.53 -0.90
N ASP A 158 14.16 10.23 -0.15
CA ASP A 158 15.60 9.97 -0.14
C ASP A 158 15.91 8.59 0.46
N PRO A 159 17.05 7.98 0.14
CA PRO A 159 17.48 6.71 0.77
C PRO A 159 17.56 6.77 2.31
N ALA A 160 17.68 7.97 2.88
CA ALA A 160 17.64 8.21 4.33
C ALA A 160 16.20 8.23 4.92
N GLY A 161 15.17 8.16 4.07
CA GLY A 161 13.77 8.16 4.46
C GLY A 161 13.13 9.55 4.60
N HIS A 162 13.84 10.62 4.24
CA HIS A 162 13.28 11.97 4.22
C HIS A 162 12.45 12.20 2.96
N GLU A 163 11.29 12.83 3.13
CA GLU A 163 10.42 13.24 2.03
C GLU A 163 10.78 14.68 1.63
N THR A 164 11.24 14.84 0.38
CA THR A 164 11.56 16.13 -0.23
C THR A 164 10.62 16.39 -1.39
N THR A 165 10.19 17.63 -1.58
CA THR A 165 9.28 18.00 -2.67
C THR A 165 10.05 18.69 -3.80
N ARG A 166 9.83 18.27 -5.05
CA ARG A 166 10.37 18.90 -6.27
C ARG A 166 9.26 19.25 -7.24
N GLU A 167 9.45 20.34 -7.99
CA GLU A 167 8.56 20.68 -9.10
C GLU A 167 9.07 20.03 -10.38
N VAL A 168 8.20 19.30 -11.08
CA VAL A 168 8.49 18.62 -12.34
C VAL A 168 7.63 19.20 -13.44
N LEU A 169 8.27 19.63 -14.53
CA LEU A 169 7.62 20.18 -15.71
C LEU A 169 7.53 19.12 -16.80
N LYS A 170 6.31 18.85 -17.29
CA LYS A 170 6.08 18.06 -18.51
C LYS A 170 5.60 18.99 -19.62
N LYS A 171 6.43 19.15 -20.65
CA LYS A 171 6.12 19.93 -21.84
C LYS A 171 5.45 19.06 -22.89
N MET A 172 4.62 19.67 -23.72
CA MET A 172 4.02 19.02 -24.88
C MET A 172 5.12 18.57 -25.85
N PRO A 173 5.03 17.35 -26.42
CA PRO A 173 5.94 16.93 -27.48
C PRO A 173 5.77 17.88 -28.66
N ALA A 174 6.87 18.38 -29.20
CA ALA A 174 6.82 19.22 -30.39
C ALA A 174 6.23 18.39 -31.54
N THR A 175 5.14 18.86 -32.14
CA THR A 175 4.49 18.28 -33.31
C THR A 175 5.54 18.07 -34.42
N GLY A 176 6.09 16.87 -34.54
CA GLY A 176 7.07 16.55 -35.58
C GLY A 176 8.06 15.44 -35.23
N GLU A 177 8.33 15.16 -33.96
CA GLU A 177 9.32 14.15 -33.57
C GLU A 177 8.63 13.05 -32.76
N LYS A 178 8.40 11.92 -33.42
CA LYS A 178 7.87 10.71 -32.78
C LYS A 178 9.01 10.12 -31.92
N PRO A 179 8.84 9.97 -30.60
CA PRO A 179 9.86 9.42 -29.72
C PRO A 179 10.10 7.93 -29.96
#